data_AF-Q75SX9-F1
#
_entry.id   AF-Q75SX9-F1
#
_cell.length_a   1.000
_cell.length_b   1.000
_cell.length_c   1.000
_cell.angle_alpha   90.00
_cell.angle_beta   90.00
_cell.angle_gamma   90.00
#
_symmetry.space_group_name_H-M   'P 1'
#
loop_
_entity.id
_entity.type
_entity.pdbx_description
1 polymer ?
#
loop_
_entity_poly.entity_id
_entity_poly.type
_entity_poly.pdbx_seq_one_letter_code
_entity_poly.pdbx_strand_id
1 'polypeptide(L)'
;MTMRSCRECGQKVSSEAKVCPGCGVKKPYQSPVRGFIFLGIIAIAIYKGCSGGGSENTGNSYYSNDVASNDAPTSQPFVAPEAVKVKKAASVNLMPASTTPFTQSQVCRAAIAGMFGKNVGKTQVAKTKTAGVFNVSYIRPSDNQRFSFDCKLSDDNVIWKESGQSSNRWRGTGNVEFNVVFMVRDDELTVKELHADSDDVTYKFSKKDFR
;
A
#
# COMPACT_ATOMS: atom_id res chain seq x y z
N MET A 1 18.23 -8.41 -22.81
CA MET A 1 17.24 -8.65 -21.74
C MET A 1 16.45 -7.38 -21.49
N THR A 2 15.13 -7.36 -21.74
CA THR A 2 14.31 -6.16 -21.47
C THR A 2 13.83 -6.15 -20.03
N MET A 3 14.24 -5.14 -19.27
CA MET A 3 13.78 -4.93 -17.90
C MET A 3 12.41 -4.26 -17.92
N ARG A 4 11.46 -4.79 -17.15
CA ARG A 4 10.11 -4.25 -16.99
C ARG A 4 9.84 -3.92 -15.53
N SER A 5 9.05 -2.89 -15.31
CA SER A 5 8.66 -2.50 -13.95
C SER A 5 7.67 -3.53 -13.38
N CYS A 6 7.90 -3.99 -12.16
CA CYS A 6 6.98 -4.85 -11.42
C CYS A 6 5.68 -4.09 -11.12
N ARG A 7 4.52 -4.71 -11.35
CA ARG A 7 3.22 -4.05 -11.13
C ARG A 7 2.93 -3.66 -9.69
N GLU A 8 3.54 -4.34 -8.72
CA GLU A 8 3.25 -4.13 -7.28
C GLU A 8 4.25 -3.16 -6.65
N CYS A 9 5.55 -3.37 -6.87
CA CYS A 9 6.61 -2.63 -6.17
C CYS A 9 7.42 -1.69 -7.07
N GLY A 10 7.15 -1.65 -8.38
CA GLY A 10 7.86 -0.78 -9.31
C GLY A 10 9.32 -1.16 -9.61
N GLN A 11 9.85 -2.20 -8.97
CA GLN A 11 11.23 -2.64 -9.19
C GLN A 11 11.41 -3.14 -10.62
N LYS A 12 12.53 -2.77 -11.26
CA LYS A 12 12.89 -3.27 -12.59
C LYS A 12 13.27 -4.75 -12.47
N VAL A 13 12.47 -5.61 -13.08
CA VAL A 13 12.64 -7.06 -13.13
C VAL A 13 12.75 -7.53 -14.57
N SER A 14 13.45 -8.63 -14.81
CA SER A 14 13.51 -9.23 -16.14
C SER A 14 12.09 -9.55 -16.63
N SER A 15 11.81 -9.29 -17.92
CA SER A 15 10.54 -9.66 -18.55
C SER A 15 10.24 -11.17 -18.54
N GLU A 16 11.24 -12.00 -18.22
CA GLU A 16 11.14 -13.45 -18.12
C GLU A 16 11.00 -13.95 -16.67
N ALA A 17 11.06 -13.05 -15.68
CA ALA A 17 10.99 -13.42 -14.27
C ALA A 17 9.58 -13.94 -13.92
N LYS A 18 9.51 -15.19 -13.44
CA LYS A 18 8.24 -15.80 -12.98
C LYS A 18 7.74 -15.19 -11.67
N VAL A 19 8.65 -14.67 -10.85
CA VAL A 19 8.39 -14.08 -9.54
C VAL A 19 9.24 -12.82 -9.38
N CYS A 20 8.66 -11.74 -8.81
CA CYS A 20 9.44 -10.55 -8.47
C CYS A 20 10.34 -10.82 -7.27
N PRO A 21 11.66 -10.56 -7.34
CA PRO A 21 12.56 -10.69 -6.19
C PRO A 21 12.34 -9.60 -5.13
N GLY A 22 11.74 -8.46 -5.49
CA GLY A 22 11.49 -7.36 -4.55
C GLY A 22 10.28 -7.59 -3.65
N CYS A 23 9.16 -8.04 -4.22
CA CYS A 23 7.89 -8.18 -3.49
C CYS A 23 7.27 -9.58 -3.52
N GLY A 24 7.90 -10.55 -4.18
CA GLY A 24 7.42 -11.94 -4.23
C GLY A 24 6.19 -12.17 -5.12
N VAL A 25 5.68 -11.15 -5.83
CA VAL A 25 4.48 -11.32 -6.67
C VAL A 25 4.75 -12.30 -7.83
N LYS A 26 3.84 -13.27 -8.00
CA LYS A 26 3.86 -14.19 -9.14
C LYS A 26 3.35 -13.48 -10.40
N LYS A 27 4.04 -13.70 -11.53
CA LYS A 27 3.81 -13.02 -12.81
C LYS A 27 3.88 -11.49 -12.64
N PRO A 28 5.08 -10.91 -12.43
CA PRO A 28 5.24 -9.50 -12.05
C PRO A 28 4.88 -8.51 -13.16
N TYR A 29 4.77 -9.00 -14.40
CA TYR A 29 4.37 -8.24 -15.56
C TYR A 29 3.09 -8.82 -16.17
N GLN A 30 2.13 -7.96 -16.49
CA GLN A 30 0.97 -8.27 -17.32
C GLN A 30 1.28 -7.75 -18.73
N SER A 31 1.36 -8.64 -19.74
CA SER A 31 1.36 -8.14 -21.12
C SER A 31 -0.01 -7.55 -21.43
N PRO A 32 -0.09 -6.43 -22.15
CA PRO A 32 -1.33 -6.10 -22.83
C PRO A 32 -1.52 -7.21 -23.88
N VAL A 33 -2.39 -8.16 -23.56
CA VAL A 33 -2.91 -9.10 -24.55
C VAL A 33 -3.60 -8.23 -25.60
N ARG A 34 -2.91 -8.03 -26.73
CA ARG A 34 -3.51 -7.52 -27.96
C ARG A 34 -4.69 -8.44 -28.28
N GLY A 35 -5.89 -7.96 -27.96
CA GLY A 35 -7.13 -8.61 -28.33
C GLY A 35 -7.22 -8.66 -29.84
N PHE A 36 -6.94 -9.82 -30.42
CA PHE A 36 -7.36 -10.14 -31.77
C PHE A 36 -8.79 -10.66 -31.69
N ILE A 37 -9.74 -9.72 -31.52
CA ILE A 37 -11.09 -9.92 -32.04
C ILE A 37 -10.96 -9.77 -33.56
N PHE A 38 -11.02 -10.90 -34.25
CA PHE A 38 -11.40 -10.95 -35.66
C PHE A 38 -12.73 -10.23 -35.82
N LEU A 39 -12.78 -9.22 -36.71
CA LEU A 39 -13.91 -8.92 -37.60
C LEU A 39 -13.59 -7.71 -38.50
N GLY A 40 -13.62 -7.94 -39.82
CA GLY A 40 -13.98 -6.99 -40.87
C GLY A 40 -13.10 -5.75 -41.05
N ILE A 41 -12.05 -5.77 -41.88
CA ILE A 41 -12.12 -5.43 -43.32
C ILE A 41 -12.43 -3.93 -43.60
N ILE A 42 -11.48 -3.32 -44.33
CA ILE A 42 -11.55 -2.13 -45.21
C ILE A 42 -11.15 -0.75 -44.64
N ALA A 43 -9.89 -0.42 -44.97
CA ALA A 43 -9.42 0.75 -45.72
C ALA A 43 -9.77 2.18 -45.26
N ILE A 44 -8.72 2.98 -45.07
CA ILE A 44 -8.42 4.28 -45.72
C ILE A 44 -6.98 4.61 -45.25
N ALA A 45 -5.96 4.35 -46.07
CA ALA A 45 -5.39 5.27 -47.05
C ALA A 45 -4.87 6.59 -46.45
N ILE A 46 -3.55 6.61 -46.21
CA ILE A 46 -2.56 7.67 -46.49
C ILE A 46 -3.02 9.13 -46.29
N TYR A 47 -2.38 9.84 -45.35
CA TYR A 47 -1.88 11.19 -45.64
C TYR A 47 -0.52 11.44 -44.97
N LYS A 48 0.44 11.89 -45.78
CA LYS A 48 1.75 12.41 -45.39
C LYS A 48 1.60 13.78 -44.71
N GLY A 49 2.51 14.09 -43.78
CA GLY A 49 2.76 15.46 -43.32
C GLY A 49 4.10 15.56 -42.61
N CYS A 50 5.13 16.03 -43.32
CA CYS A 50 6.42 16.43 -42.78
C CYS A 50 6.35 17.87 -42.24
N SER A 51 6.96 18.11 -41.06
CA SER A 51 7.56 19.37 -40.58
C SER A 51 8.08 19.07 -39.16
N GLY A 52 9.28 19.38 -38.67
CA GLY A 52 10.32 20.31 -39.06
C GLY A 52 10.91 20.91 -37.75
N GLY A 53 12.24 20.89 -37.59
CA GLY A 53 13.01 21.51 -36.49
C GLY A 53 13.37 20.55 -35.35
N GLY A 54 14.62 20.27 -34.97
CA GLY A 54 15.89 20.95 -35.18
C GLY A 54 16.44 21.43 -33.82
N SER A 55 17.38 20.69 -33.22
CA SER A 55 18.55 21.22 -32.50
C SER A 55 19.45 20.08 -32.02
N GLU A 56 20.65 20.06 -32.59
CA GLU A 56 21.90 19.48 -32.07
C GLU A 56 22.27 20.22 -30.75
N ASN A 57 23.23 19.89 -29.89
CA ASN A 57 24.40 19.01 -29.77
C ASN A 57 24.45 18.66 -28.23
N THR A 58 25.22 17.71 -27.70
CA THR A 58 26.67 17.61 -27.77
C THR A 58 27.06 16.26 -27.18
N GLY A 59 27.92 15.53 -27.89
CA GLY A 59 28.52 14.31 -27.37
C GLY A 59 29.52 14.58 -26.25
N ASN A 60 29.79 13.54 -25.48
CA ASN A 60 31.17 13.08 -25.37
C ASN A 60 31.16 11.58 -25.06
N SER A 61 31.63 10.82 -26.05
CA SER A 61 32.34 9.57 -25.82
C SER A 61 33.51 9.83 -24.88
N TYR A 62 33.93 8.85 -24.08
CA TYR A 62 35.29 8.31 -24.16
C TYR A 62 35.53 7.18 -23.14
N TYR A 63 36.09 6.10 -23.68
CA TYR A 63 36.93 5.05 -23.08
C TYR A 63 36.37 4.11 -22.00
N SER A 64 35.97 2.92 -22.47
CA SER A 64 36.29 1.67 -21.77
C SER A 64 37.79 1.39 -21.87
N ASN A 65 38.40 0.95 -20.76
CA ASN A 65 39.55 0.07 -20.77
C ASN A 65 39.30 -1.04 -19.72
N ASP A 66 39.67 -2.24 -20.13
CA ASP A 66 39.50 -3.50 -19.43
C ASP A 66 40.58 -3.75 -18.36
N VAL A 67 40.20 -4.54 -17.33
CA VAL A 67 40.98 -5.55 -16.58
C VAL A 67 42.19 -5.11 -15.74
N ALA A 68 42.10 -5.34 -14.41
CA ALA A 68 43.02 -6.21 -13.65
C ALA A 68 42.54 -6.41 -12.19
N SER A 69 42.41 -7.66 -11.78
CA SER A 69 42.20 -8.11 -10.39
C SER A 69 43.38 -7.74 -9.48
N ASN A 70 43.11 -7.56 -8.18
CA ASN A 70 43.87 -8.17 -7.08
C ASN A 70 43.10 -8.03 -5.75
N ASP A 71 43.22 -9.07 -4.93
CA ASP A 71 42.55 -9.33 -3.67
C ASP A 71 42.76 -8.27 -2.57
N ALA A 72 41.69 -7.96 -1.84
CA ALA A 72 41.73 -7.54 -0.44
C ALA A 72 40.36 -7.82 0.23
N PRO A 73 40.28 -8.60 1.33
CA PRO A 73 39.06 -8.68 2.11
C PRO A 73 38.94 -7.39 2.92
N THR A 74 38.37 -6.36 2.28
CA THR A 74 38.03 -5.11 2.95
C THR A 74 36.84 -5.40 3.85
N SER A 75 37.08 -5.42 5.16
CA SER A 75 36.07 -5.40 6.20
C SER A 75 35.02 -4.35 5.87
N GLN A 76 33.85 -4.80 5.41
CA GLN A 76 32.72 -3.92 5.22
C GLN A 76 32.40 -3.27 6.56
N PRO A 77 32.27 -1.93 6.64
CA PRO A 77 31.72 -1.31 7.83
C PRO A 77 30.33 -1.88 8.05
N PHE A 78 30.08 -2.40 9.24
CA PHE A 78 28.74 -2.76 9.71
C PHE A 78 27.89 -1.49 9.59
N VAL A 79 27.11 -1.38 8.51
CA VAL A 79 26.07 -0.37 8.39
C VAL A 79 25.07 -0.70 9.48
N ALA A 80 25.15 0.04 10.58
CA ALA A 80 24.18 -0.09 11.66
C ALA A 80 22.78 0.02 11.03
N PRO A 81 21.84 -0.88 11.36
CA PRO A 81 20.48 -0.75 10.86
C PRO A 81 20.01 0.65 11.22
N GLU A 82 19.62 1.43 10.21
CA GLU A 82 19.04 2.75 10.42
C GLU A 82 17.97 2.62 11.51
N ALA A 83 18.13 3.38 12.61
CA ALA A 83 17.21 3.28 13.73
C ALA A 83 15.81 3.64 13.25
N VAL A 84 14.93 2.64 13.14
CA VAL A 84 13.54 2.81 12.69
C VAL A 84 12.90 3.90 13.54
N LYS A 85 12.56 5.02 12.90
CA LYS A 85 11.86 6.11 13.58
C LYS A 85 10.42 5.66 13.83
N VAL A 86 9.96 5.82 15.05
CA VAL A 86 8.67 5.32 15.52
C VAL A 86 7.83 6.45 16.10
N LYS A 87 6.51 6.33 16.05
CA LYS A 87 5.57 7.26 16.73
C LYS A 87 5.34 6.82 18.16
N LYS A 88 5.05 7.77 19.05
CA LYS A 88 4.40 7.45 20.32
C LYS A 88 2.98 6.96 20.05
N ALA A 89 2.55 5.91 20.73
CA ALA A 89 1.18 5.41 20.62
C ALA A 89 0.17 6.50 20.98
N ALA A 90 -0.93 6.59 20.23
CA ALA A 90 -2.04 7.49 20.52
C ALA A 90 -2.69 7.18 21.88
N SER A 91 -3.25 8.21 22.51
CA SER A 91 -4.03 8.08 23.74
C SER A 91 -5.28 7.21 23.50
N VAL A 92 -5.58 6.33 24.45
CA VAL A 92 -6.70 5.38 24.36
C VAL A 92 -7.80 5.73 25.36
N ASN A 93 -9.02 5.25 25.08
CA ASN A 93 -10.21 5.39 25.93
C ASN A 93 -10.72 6.84 26.09
N LEU A 94 -10.40 7.72 25.15
CA LEU A 94 -11.05 9.03 25.02
C LEU A 94 -12.42 8.88 24.37
N MET A 95 -13.31 9.85 24.58
CA MET A 95 -14.59 9.89 23.87
C MET A 95 -14.31 10.01 22.36
N PRO A 96 -14.88 9.15 21.50
CA PRO A 96 -14.63 9.21 20.07
C PRO A 96 -15.12 10.51 19.44
N ALA A 97 -14.37 11.01 18.46
CA ALA A 97 -14.82 12.08 17.58
C ALA A 97 -16.07 11.66 16.79
N SER A 98 -16.83 12.64 16.30
CA SER A 98 -18.03 12.38 15.52
C SER A 98 -17.73 11.53 14.29
N THR A 99 -18.48 10.44 14.11
CA THR A 99 -18.38 9.59 12.92
C THR A 99 -19.48 9.84 11.91
N THR A 100 -20.49 10.65 12.24
CA THR A 100 -21.66 10.90 11.37
C THR A 100 -21.21 11.46 10.01
N PRO A 101 -21.69 10.89 8.89
CA PRO A 101 -22.82 9.96 8.77
C PRO A 101 -22.47 8.48 8.97
N PHE A 102 -21.20 8.12 9.11
CA PHE A 102 -20.73 6.75 9.34
C PHE A 102 -21.01 6.26 10.77
N THR A 103 -21.14 4.94 10.93
CA THR A 103 -21.12 4.32 12.25
C THR A 103 -19.67 4.07 12.69
N GLN A 104 -19.42 3.98 14.01
CA GLN A 104 -18.09 3.61 14.52
C GLN A 104 -17.62 2.25 13.97
N SER A 105 -18.53 1.28 13.81
CA SER A 105 -18.22 -0.01 13.18
C SER A 105 -17.79 0.13 11.71
N GLN A 106 -18.38 1.08 10.97
CA GLN A 106 -17.96 1.38 9.61
C GLN A 106 -16.57 2.01 9.58
N VAL A 107 -16.25 2.92 10.50
CA VAL A 107 -14.90 3.48 10.62
C VAL A 107 -13.87 2.37 10.89
N CYS A 108 -14.13 1.48 11.86
CA CYS A 108 -13.27 0.33 12.13
C CYS A 108 -13.10 -0.60 10.92
N ARG A 109 -14.20 -0.92 10.24
CA ARG A 109 -14.22 -1.77 9.03
C ARG A 109 -13.38 -1.14 7.92
N ALA A 110 -13.55 0.15 7.69
CA ALA A 110 -12.82 0.92 6.67
C ALA A 110 -11.34 1.02 6.96
N ALA A 111 -10.96 1.29 8.21
CA ALA A 111 -9.56 1.39 8.59
C ALA A 111 -8.81 0.08 8.34
N ILE A 112 -9.31 -1.04 8.86
CA ILE A 112 -8.70 -2.35 8.63
C ILE A 112 -8.73 -2.71 7.14
N ALA A 113 -9.85 -2.43 6.44
CA ALA A 113 -9.91 -2.71 5.01
C ALA A 113 -8.88 -1.91 4.20
N GLY A 114 -8.71 -0.61 4.50
CA GLY A 114 -7.73 0.26 3.85
C GLY A 114 -6.30 -0.19 4.08
N MET A 115 -5.88 -0.28 5.35
CA MET A 115 -4.51 -0.64 5.73
C MET A 115 -4.05 -1.97 5.15
N PHE A 116 -4.96 -2.96 5.07
CA PHE A 116 -4.62 -4.30 4.57
C PHE A 116 -4.98 -4.54 3.10
N GLY A 117 -5.39 -3.50 2.36
CA GLY A 117 -5.74 -3.63 0.94
C GLY A 117 -6.88 -4.63 0.70
N LYS A 118 -7.96 -4.51 1.47
CA LYS A 118 -9.16 -5.34 1.38
C LYS A 118 -10.34 -4.52 0.93
N ASN A 119 -11.27 -5.16 0.23
CA ASN A 119 -12.51 -4.51 -0.17
C ASN A 119 -13.40 -4.32 1.07
N VAL A 120 -13.73 -3.06 1.39
CA VAL A 120 -14.50 -2.75 2.60
C VAL A 120 -15.87 -3.44 2.61
N GLY A 121 -16.58 -3.52 1.49
CA GLY A 121 -17.84 -4.25 1.32
C GLY A 121 -17.76 -5.76 1.57
N LYS A 122 -16.57 -6.38 1.42
CA LYS A 122 -16.33 -7.82 1.72
C LYS A 122 -15.73 -8.08 3.09
N THR A 123 -15.22 -7.06 3.78
CA THR A 123 -14.70 -7.17 5.14
C THR A 123 -15.87 -7.31 6.13
N GLN A 124 -15.81 -8.23 7.08
CA GLN A 124 -16.85 -8.45 8.08
C GLN A 124 -16.58 -7.57 9.32
N VAL A 125 -17.64 -7.06 9.94
CA VAL A 125 -17.55 -6.35 11.23
C VAL A 125 -18.66 -6.79 12.17
N ALA A 126 -18.33 -7.09 13.41
CA ALA A 126 -19.25 -7.50 14.46
C ALA A 126 -19.00 -6.72 15.75
N LYS A 127 -20.06 -6.51 16.55
CA LYS A 127 -19.91 -6.01 17.92
C LYS A 127 -19.28 -7.10 18.79
N THR A 128 -18.47 -6.70 19.76
CA THR A 128 -17.93 -7.63 20.77
C THR A 128 -18.73 -7.52 22.08
N LYS A 129 -18.34 -8.32 23.08
CA LYS A 129 -18.88 -8.19 24.46
C LYS A 129 -18.47 -6.87 25.12
N THR A 130 -17.39 -6.24 24.66
CA THR A 130 -16.91 -4.97 25.19
C THR A 130 -17.53 -3.82 24.42
N ALA A 131 -18.21 -2.92 25.13
CA ALA A 131 -18.83 -1.74 24.53
C ALA A 131 -17.78 -0.88 23.78
N GLY A 132 -18.15 -0.41 22.59
CA GLY A 132 -17.25 0.40 21.74
C GLY A 132 -16.11 -0.38 21.06
N VAL A 133 -16.01 -1.70 21.28
CA VAL A 133 -15.03 -2.57 20.61
C VAL A 133 -15.73 -3.42 19.55
N PHE A 134 -15.19 -3.37 18.33
CA PHE A 134 -15.67 -4.11 17.17
C PHE A 134 -14.62 -5.12 16.72
N ASN A 135 -15.06 -6.31 16.35
CA ASN A 135 -14.21 -7.30 15.71
C ASN A 135 -14.36 -7.17 14.20
N VAL A 136 -13.24 -6.93 13.50
CA VAL A 136 -13.19 -6.80 12.04
C VAL A 136 -12.41 -7.98 11.49
N SER A 137 -12.96 -8.71 10.52
CA SER A 137 -12.32 -9.89 9.97
C SER A 137 -12.49 -10.05 8.47
N TYR A 138 -11.56 -10.78 7.85
CA TYR A 138 -11.64 -11.18 6.44
C TYR A 138 -10.94 -12.51 6.21
N ILE A 139 -11.29 -13.18 5.11
CA ILE A 139 -10.55 -14.35 4.60
C ILE A 139 -9.59 -13.87 3.53
N ARG A 140 -8.31 -14.21 3.67
CA ARG A 140 -7.30 -13.86 2.68
C ARG A 140 -7.39 -14.83 1.49
N PRO A 141 -7.58 -14.36 0.24
CA PRO A 141 -7.80 -15.26 -0.89
C PRO A 141 -6.61 -16.13 -1.28
N SER A 142 -5.38 -15.77 -0.89
CA SER A 142 -4.16 -16.49 -1.29
C SER A 142 -4.00 -17.85 -0.61
N ASP A 143 -4.50 -17.98 0.63
CA ASP A 143 -4.28 -19.12 1.52
C ASP A 143 -5.54 -19.50 2.33
N ASN A 144 -6.67 -18.83 2.10
CA ASN A 144 -7.92 -18.98 2.85
C ASN A 144 -7.78 -18.76 4.37
N GLN A 145 -6.70 -18.14 4.83
CA GLN A 145 -6.52 -17.87 6.24
C GLN A 145 -7.43 -16.73 6.70
N ARG A 146 -8.08 -16.93 7.85
CA ARG A 146 -8.90 -15.90 8.50
C ARG A 146 -8.00 -14.97 9.31
N PHE A 147 -8.15 -13.67 9.04
CA PHE A 147 -7.56 -12.59 9.84
C PHE A 147 -8.65 -11.90 10.63
N SER A 148 -8.34 -11.52 11.87
CA SER A 148 -9.29 -10.86 12.75
C SER A 148 -8.59 -9.84 13.63
N PHE A 149 -9.22 -8.68 13.77
CA PHE A 149 -8.69 -7.52 14.48
C PHE A 149 -9.74 -6.94 15.42
N ASP A 150 -9.32 -6.57 16.63
CA ASP A 150 -10.15 -5.78 17.52
C ASP A 150 -9.87 -4.31 17.26
N CYS A 151 -10.94 -3.51 17.14
CA CYS A 151 -10.88 -2.09 16.85
C CYS A 151 -11.77 -1.31 17.81
N LYS A 152 -11.25 -0.18 18.30
CA LYS A 152 -12.00 0.84 19.07
C LYS A 152 -11.59 2.23 18.61
N LEU A 153 -12.46 3.21 18.81
CA LEU A 153 -12.15 4.61 18.53
C LEU A 153 -11.76 5.33 19.83
N SER A 154 -10.88 6.33 19.72
CA SER A 154 -10.45 7.19 20.82
C SER A 154 -10.12 8.56 20.25
N ASP A 155 -10.92 9.58 20.55
CA ASP A 155 -10.89 10.85 19.80
C ASP A 155 -11.01 10.59 18.27
N ASP A 156 -10.14 11.18 17.46
CA ASP A 156 -10.02 10.93 16.01
C ASP A 156 -9.17 9.71 15.66
N ASN A 157 -8.70 8.92 16.65
CA ASN A 157 -7.83 7.77 16.43
C ASN A 157 -8.62 6.46 16.28
N VAL A 158 -8.16 5.62 15.36
CA VAL A 158 -8.54 4.23 15.23
C VAL A 158 -7.50 3.36 15.93
N ILE A 159 -7.87 2.81 17.08
CA ILE A 159 -7.01 1.95 17.88
C ILE A 159 -7.31 0.49 17.52
N TRP A 160 -6.32 -0.22 17.00
CA TRP A 160 -6.50 -1.59 16.54
C TRP A 160 -5.40 -2.53 17.02
N LYS A 161 -5.72 -3.82 17.03
CA LYS A 161 -4.79 -4.93 17.26
C LYS A 161 -5.28 -6.21 16.59
N GLU A 162 -4.39 -7.18 16.41
CA GLU A 162 -4.82 -8.55 16.13
C GLU A 162 -5.65 -9.10 17.30
N SER A 163 -6.72 -9.81 16.96
CA SER A 163 -7.64 -10.36 17.96
C SER A 163 -6.92 -11.36 18.85
N GLY A 164 -7.18 -11.30 20.16
CA GLY A 164 -6.49 -12.13 21.15
C GLY A 164 -5.07 -11.68 21.51
N GLN A 165 -4.48 -10.73 20.79
CA GLN A 165 -3.17 -10.16 21.13
C GLN A 165 -3.32 -8.91 22.00
N SER A 166 -2.20 -8.37 22.47
CA SER A 166 -2.10 -7.04 23.09
C SER A 166 -0.89 -6.31 22.51
N SER A 167 -0.97 -4.98 22.40
CA SER A 167 0.08 -4.17 21.79
C SER A 167 0.20 -2.80 22.46
N ASN A 168 1.32 -2.13 22.22
CA ASN A 168 1.54 -0.73 22.59
C ASN A 168 0.42 0.19 22.08
N ARG A 169 0.02 -0.01 20.81
CA ARG A 169 -1.13 0.67 20.18
C ARG A 169 -2.41 0.49 20.97
N TRP A 170 -2.72 -0.75 21.37
CA TRP A 170 -3.96 -1.05 22.11
C TRP A 170 -4.00 -0.45 23.53
N ARG A 171 -2.83 -0.36 24.16
CA ARG A 171 -2.65 0.18 25.52
C ARG A 171 -2.46 1.70 25.55
N GLY A 172 -2.16 2.32 24.41
CA GLY A 172 -1.81 3.74 24.32
C GLY A 172 -0.48 4.08 25.01
N THR A 173 0.48 3.14 24.97
CA THR A 173 1.76 3.28 25.65
C THR A 173 2.91 2.95 24.73
N GLY A 174 4.09 3.51 24.99
CA GLY A 174 5.31 3.19 24.24
C GLY A 174 5.26 3.69 22.80
N ASN A 175 6.03 3.03 21.95
CA ASN A 175 6.18 3.39 20.54
C ASN A 175 5.49 2.38 19.62
N VAL A 176 5.07 2.86 18.45
CA VAL A 176 4.39 2.15 17.38
C VAL A 176 4.92 2.62 16.03
N GLU A 177 4.75 1.78 15.02
CA GLU A 177 5.20 2.04 13.65
C GLU A 177 4.47 3.27 13.09
N PHE A 178 3.14 3.31 13.28
CA PHE A 178 2.26 4.41 12.92
C PHE A 178 1.00 4.42 13.80
N ASN A 179 0.38 5.60 13.89
CA ASN A 179 -0.98 5.75 14.41
C ASN A 179 -1.97 5.80 13.25
N VAL A 180 -3.24 5.52 13.52
CA VAL A 180 -4.30 5.58 12.51
C VAL A 180 -5.32 6.59 12.95
N VAL A 181 -5.62 7.56 12.09
CA VAL A 181 -6.63 8.58 12.35
C VAL A 181 -7.74 8.51 11.33
N PHE A 182 -8.93 8.95 11.71
CA PHE A 182 -10.06 9.09 10.82
C PHE A 182 -10.57 10.53 10.81
N MET A 183 -11.19 10.91 9.71
CA MET A 183 -11.85 12.19 9.55
C MET A 183 -13.09 12.00 8.70
N VAL A 184 -14.19 12.61 9.11
CA VAL A 184 -15.43 12.63 8.34
C VAL A 184 -15.68 14.06 7.87
N ARG A 185 -15.84 14.24 6.57
CA ARG A 185 -16.27 15.50 5.95
C ARG A 185 -17.37 15.18 4.97
N ASP A 186 -18.52 15.83 5.15
CA ASP A 186 -19.73 15.57 4.39
C ASP A 186 -20.06 14.06 4.38
N ASP A 187 -20.01 13.42 3.20
CA ASP A 187 -20.27 11.99 3.01
C ASP A 187 -19.00 11.16 2.74
N GLU A 188 -17.81 11.72 2.99
CA GLU A 188 -16.52 11.05 2.83
C GLU A 188 -15.88 10.76 4.19
N LEU A 189 -15.50 9.49 4.38
CA LEU A 189 -14.63 9.02 5.45
C LEU A 189 -13.20 8.92 4.90
N THR A 190 -12.29 9.70 5.49
CA THR A 190 -10.86 9.56 5.27
C THR A 190 -10.23 8.82 6.44
N VAL A 191 -9.40 7.82 6.17
CA VAL A 191 -8.54 7.14 7.15
C VAL A 191 -7.09 7.36 6.74
N LYS A 192 -6.22 7.69 7.70
CA LYS A 192 -4.79 7.89 7.44
C LYS A 192 -3.92 7.07 8.37
N GLU A 193 -2.85 6.51 7.84
CA GLU A 193 -1.70 6.02 8.61
C GLU A 193 -0.71 7.17 8.78
N LEU A 194 -0.38 7.52 10.03
CA LEU A 194 0.53 8.60 10.37
C LEU A 194 1.92 8.02 10.72
N HIS A 195 2.81 8.00 9.74
CA HIS A 195 4.17 7.46 9.87
C HIS A 195 5.16 8.51 10.41
N ALA A 196 6.25 8.06 11.04
CA ALA A 196 7.22 8.96 11.68
C ALA A 196 8.20 9.61 10.70
N ASP A 197 8.53 8.90 9.63
CA ASP A 197 9.62 9.19 8.70
C ASP A 197 9.23 9.05 7.22
N SER A 198 7.95 8.84 6.95
CA SER A 198 7.38 8.77 5.62
C SER A 198 6.04 9.50 5.54
N ASP A 199 5.59 9.75 4.31
CA ASP A 199 4.31 10.40 4.04
C ASP A 199 3.14 9.57 4.59
N ASP A 200 2.08 10.27 4.98
CA ASP A 200 0.86 9.62 5.44
C ASP A 200 0.21 8.79 4.31
N VAL A 201 -0.17 7.56 4.62
CA VAL A 201 -0.94 6.73 3.69
C VAL A 201 -2.41 7.02 3.89
N THR A 202 -3.12 7.42 2.83
CA THR A 202 -4.52 7.87 2.90
C THR A 202 -5.48 6.91 2.18
N TYR A 203 -6.57 6.57 2.85
CA TYR A 203 -7.68 5.78 2.32
C TYR A 203 -8.98 6.58 2.41
N LYS A 204 -9.79 6.55 1.35
CA LYS A 204 -11.05 7.28 1.28
C LYS A 204 -12.20 6.33 1.01
N PHE A 205 -13.30 6.56 1.71
CA PHE A 205 -14.50 5.75 1.61
C PHE A 205 -15.73 6.64 1.63
N SER A 206 -16.73 6.22 0.89
CA SER A 206 -18.07 6.78 0.85
C SER A 206 -19.07 5.74 1.36
N LYS A 207 -20.29 6.15 1.71
CA LYS A 207 -21.31 5.23 2.21
C LYS A 207 -21.65 4.08 1.27
N LYS A 208 -21.55 4.28 -0.04
CA LYS A 208 -21.80 3.25 -1.06
C LYS A 208 -20.78 2.11 -1.03
N ASP A 209 -19.56 2.36 -0.56
CA ASP A 209 -18.49 1.35 -0.57
C ASP A 209 -18.73 0.23 0.45
N PHE A 210 -19.62 0.47 1.43
CA PHE A 210 -19.96 -0.48 2.48
C PHE A 210 -21.05 -1.49 2.09
N ARG A 211 -21.64 -1.34 0.89
CA ARG A 211 -22.72 -2.19 0.37
C ARG A 211 -22.19 -3.44 -0.31
#